data_AF-A0A9J6QGL1-F1
#
_entry.id   AF-A0A9J6QGL1-F1
#
_cell.length_a   1.000
_cell.length_b   1.000
_cell.length_c   1.000
_cell.angle_alpha   90.00
_cell.angle_beta   90.00
_cell.angle_gamma   90.00
#
_symmetry.space_group_name_H-M   'P 1'
#
loop_
_entity.id
_entity.type
_entity.pdbx_description
1 polymer ?
#
loop_
_entity_poly.entity_id
_entity_poly.type
_entity_poly.pdbx_seq_one_letter_code
_entity_poly.pdbx_strand_id
1 'polypeptide(L)'
;MKTLIMVGCMALTLAGCAQDRPLTSYDDVGLCTLKGQAMGYGNTEIMPKIQAEFARRGSLSISQADCDLYIQTGQQDAKVRMKTTDNIIQQSNQTQTINAIQGF
;
A
#
# COMPACT_ATOMS: atom_id res chain seq x y z
N MET A 1 46.36 -24.64 14.75
CA MET A 1 45.80 -24.58 13.38
C MET A 1 44.54 -23.76 13.45
N LYS A 2 44.54 -22.56 12.89
CA LYS A 2 43.57 -21.49 13.21
C LYS A 2 43.26 -20.72 11.94
N THR A 3 42.29 -21.16 11.15
CA THR A 3 41.56 -20.32 10.19
C THR A 3 40.38 -21.09 9.58
N LEU A 4 39.17 -20.81 10.08
CA LEU A 4 37.90 -21.10 9.42
C LEU A 4 37.11 -19.80 9.43
N ILE A 5 37.43 -18.87 8.52
CA ILE A 5 36.61 -17.69 8.27
C ILE A 5 36.75 -17.33 6.80
N MET A 6 35.66 -17.47 6.03
CA MET A 6 35.23 -16.62 4.91
C MET A 6 34.40 -17.44 3.90
N VAL A 7 33.20 -17.85 4.29
CA VAL A 7 32.10 -18.09 3.34
C VAL A 7 30.82 -17.67 4.05
N GLY A 8 30.42 -16.41 3.92
CA GLY A 8 29.22 -15.96 4.64
C GLY A 8 28.76 -14.52 4.44
N CYS A 9 29.23 -13.79 3.43
CA CYS A 9 28.84 -12.38 3.23
C CYS A 9 28.53 -12.04 1.76
N MET A 10 27.83 -12.90 1.03
CA MET A 10 27.43 -12.55 -0.35
C MET A 10 25.96 -12.82 -0.69
N ALA A 11 25.10 -13.01 0.30
CA ALA A 11 23.67 -13.30 0.09
C ALA A 11 22.69 -12.22 0.59
N LEU A 12 23.16 -11.02 0.95
CA LEU A 12 22.32 -9.98 1.58
C LEU A 12 21.87 -8.84 0.64
N THR A 13 22.16 -8.90 -0.67
CA THR A 13 21.86 -7.78 -1.59
C THR A 13 20.55 -7.92 -2.39
N LEU A 14 19.70 -8.90 -2.11
CA LEU A 14 18.37 -9.01 -2.77
C LEU A 14 17.22 -8.29 -2.03
N ALA A 15 17.50 -7.60 -0.92
CA ALA A 15 16.56 -6.66 -0.33
C ALA A 15 16.60 -5.32 -1.09
N GLY A 16 16.30 -5.36 -2.40
CA GLY A 16 15.84 -4.17 -3.12
C GLY A 16 14.44 -3.84 -2.62
N CYS A 17 14.38 -3.30 -1.40
CA CYS A 17 13.15 -2.91 -0.73
C CYS A 17 12.35 -2.01 -1.68
N ALA A 18 11.06 -2.31 -1.84
CA ALA A 18 10.10 -1.37 -2.39
C ALA A 18 10.25 -0.05 -1.64
N GLN A 19 11.05 0.86 -2.19
CA GLN A 19 11.37 2.10 -1.52
C GLN A 19 10.13 2.96 -1.66
N ASP A 20 9.31 2.99 -0.61
CA ASP A 20 8.09 3.78 -0.57
C ASP A 20 8.37 5.16 -1.12
N ARG A 21 7.62 5.55 -2.16
CA ARG A 21 7.80 6.85 -2.80
C ARG A 21 7.73 7.92 -1.72
N PRO A 22 8.74 8.81 -1.61
CA PRO A 22 8.75 9.79 -0.54
C PRO A 22 7.50 10.66 -0.63
N LEU A 23 6.80 10.87 0.49
CA LEU A 23 5.54 11.62 0.55
C LEU A 23 5.67 13.05 -0.01
N THR A 24 6.87 13.62 0.08
CA THR A 24 7.22 14.93 -0.49
C THR A 24 7.15 15.00 -2.01
N SER A 25 7.21 13.86 -2.70
CA SER A 25 7.16 13.78 -4.17
C SER A 25 5.74 13.67 -4.73
N TYR A 26 4.72 13.55 -3.87
CA TYR A 26 3.33 13.60 -4.29
C TYR A 26 2.90 15.05 -4.49
N ASP A 27 2.17 15.33 -5.57
CA ASP A 27 1.42 16.57 -5.69
C ASP A 27 0.25 16.58 -4.69
N ASP A 28 -0.44 17.73 -4.56
CA ASP A 28 -1.48 17.87 -3.53
C ASP A 28 -2.67 16.95 -3.80
N VAL A 29 -3.05 16.76 -5.07
CA VAL A 29 -4.09 15.82 -5.50
C VAL A 29 -3.71 14.39 -5.14
N GLY A 30 -2.48 13.99 -5.45
CA GLY A 30 -1.95 12.66 -5.11
C GLY A 30 -1.87 12.44 -3.61
N LEU A 31 -1.50 13.45 -2.82
CA LEU A 31 -1.45 13.36 -1.36
C LEU A 31 -2.86 13.21 -0.76
N CYS A 32 -3.86 13.94 -1.26
CA CYS A 32 -5.27 13.79 -0.86
C CYS A 32 -5.81 12.41 -1.24
N THR A 33 -5.52 11.92 -2.45
CA THR A 33 -5.91 10.58 -2.91
C THR A 33 -5.26 9.50 -2.05
N LEU A 34 -3.96 9.62 -1.76
CA LEU A 34 -3.20 8.68 -0.93
C LEU A 34 -3.77 8.60 0.50
N LYS A 35 -4.13 9.75 1.09
CA LYS A 35 -4.83 9.80 2.38
C LYS A 35 -6.13 9.00 2.33
N GLY A 36 -6.95 9.21 1.29
CA GLY A 36 -8.18 8.46 1.05
C GLY A 36 -7.94 6.95 0.98
N GLN A 37 -6.98 6.53 0.17
CA GLN A 37 -6.62 5.11 0.02
C GLN A 37 -6.15 4.51 1.34
N ALA A 38 -5.27 5.19 2.08
CA ALA A 38 -4.79 4.74 3.39
C ALA A 38 -5.96 4.57 4.37
N MET A 39 -6.95 5.46 4.35
CA MET A 39 -8.17 5.34 5.16
C MET A 39 -9.04 4.16 4.71
N GLY A 40 -9.13 3.92 3.40
CA GLY A 40 -9.90 2.82 2.83
C GLY A 40 -9.31 1.45 3.14
N TYR A 41 -7.99 1.30 3.04
CA TYR A 41 -7.27 0.08 3.40
C TYR A 41 -7.08 -0.12 4.91
N GLY A 42 -7.38 0.90 5.73
CA GLY A 42 -7.14 0.86 7.17
C GLY A 42 -5.65 0.88 7.53
N ASN A 43 -4.79 1.49 6.70
CA ASN A 43 -3.36 1.57 6.96
C ASN A 43 -3.07 2.65 8.01
N THR A 44 -2.97 2.23 9.26
CA THR A 44 -2.69 3.10 10.41
C THR A 44 -1.23 3.54 10.51
N GLU A 45 -0.30 2.85 9.85
CA GLU A 45 1.13 3.15 9.93
C GLU A 45 1.52 4.37 9.08
N ILE A 46 0.97 4.50 7.87
CA ILE A 46 1.27 5.61 6.97
C ILE A 46 0.48 6.88 7.30
N MET A 47 -0.65 6.75 7.99
CA MET A 47 -1.56 7.85 8.28
C MET A 47 -0.89 9.03 9.01
N PRO A 48 -0.08 8.83 10.08
CA PRO A 48 0.60 9.94 10.76
C PRO A 48 1.63 10.62 9.86
N LYS A 49 2.30 9.86 8.98
CA LYS A 49 3.29 10.40 8.04
C LYS A 49 2.60 11.31 7.00
N ILE A 50 1.44 10.89 6.49
CA ILE A 50 0.62 11.69 5.59
C ILE A 50 0.13 12.97 6.28
N GLN A 51 -0.38 12.88 7.52
CA GLN A 51 -0.83 14.05 8.28
C GLN A 51 0.31 15.04 8.55
N ALA A 52 1.51 14.54 8.88
CA ALA A 52 2.69 15.38 9.04
C ALA A 52 3.06 16.11 7.73
N GLU A 53 2.92 15.45 6.58
CA GLU A 53 3.16 16.08 5.28
C GLU A 53 2.12 17.16 4.95
N PHE A 54 0.84 16.94 5.27
CA PHE A 54 -0.18 18.00 5.17
C PHE A 54 0.16 19.20 6.07
N ALA A 55 0.55 18.96 7.32
CA ALA A 55 0.94 20.00 8.25
C ALA A 55 2.19 20.76 7.77
N ARG A 56 3.17 20.06 7.20
CA ARG A 56 4.38 20.65 6.62
C ARG A 56 4.08 21.58 5.44
N ARG A 57 3.09 21.23 4.60
CA ARG A 57 2.65 22.07 3.47
C ARG A 57 1.80 23.26 3.92
N GLY A 58 1.01 23.09 4.98
CA GLY A 58 0.15 24.13 5.54
C GLY A 58 -1.07 24.41 4.66
N SER A 59 -0.86 24.99 3.49
CA SER A 59 -1.89 25.22 2.46
C SER A 59 -1.59 24.42 1.21
N LEU A 60 -2.61 23.78 0.65
CA LEU A 60 -2.51 23.10 -0.63
C LEU A 60 -2.76 24.08 -1.77
N SER A 61 -2.25 23.75 -2.95
CA SER A 61 -2.53 24.45 -4.21
C SER A 61 -3.96 24.22 -4.73
N ILE A 62 -4.67 23.23 -4.19
CA ILE A 62 -6.06 22.91 -4.49
C ILE A 62 -7.00 23.35 -3.37
N SER A 63 -8.29 23.50 -3.68
CA SER A 63 -9.28 23.83 -2.67
C SER A 63 -9.46 22.69 -1.67
N GLN A 64 -9.92 23.01 -0.45
CA GLN A 64 -10.25 21.99 0.54
C GLN A 64 -11.34 21.04 0.03
N ALA A 65 -12.34 21.58 -0.67
CA ALA A 65 -13.42 20.77 -1.24
C ALA A 65 -12.92 19.75 -2.26
N ASP A 66 -11.97 20.16 -3.13
CA ASP A 66 -11.36 19.25 -4.09
C ASP A 66 -10.52 18.17 -3.37
N CYS A 67 -9.73 18.56 -2.36
CA CYS A 67 -8.97 17.59 -1.57
C CYS A 67 -9.90 16.58 -0.89
N ASP A 68 -11.02 17.02 -0.30
CA ASP A 68 -12.00 16.15 0.33
C ASP A 68 -12.64 15.19 -0.68
N LEU A 69 -12.92 15.65 -1.91
CA LEU A 69 -13.41 14.82 -3.00
C LEU A 69 -12.38 13.75 -3.38
N TYR A 70 -11.09 14.10 -3.51
CA TYR A 70 -10.03 13.14 -3.80
C TYR A 70 -9.83 12.13 -2.65
N ILE A 71 -9.95 12.56 -1.40
CA ILE A 71 -9.93 11.67 -0.23
C ILE A 71 -11.09 10.67 -0.31
N GLN A 72 -12.31 11.14 -0.54
CA GLN A 72 -13.49 10.26 -0.65
C GLN A 72 -13.34 9.26 -1.81
N THR A 73 -12.86 9.74 -2.96
CA THR A 73 -12.63 8.92 -4.15
C THR A 73 -11.58 7.84 -3.87
N GLY A 74 -10.45 8.22 -3.29
CA GLY A 74 -9.38 7.28 -2.92
C GLY A 74 -9.84 6.24 -1.89
N GLN A 75 -10.66 6.65 -0.92
CA GLN A 75 -11.23 5.73 0.07
C GLN A 75 -12.19 4.73 -0.57
N GLN A 76 -13.05 5.19 -1.48
CA GLN A 76 -13.99 4.33 -2.19
C GLN A 76 -13.26 3.34 -3.12
N ASP A 77 -12.26 3.80 -3.87
CA ASP A 77 -11.44 2.94 -4.74
C ASP A 77 -10.75 1.83 -3.93
N ALA A 78 -10.13 2.17 -2.80
CA ALA A 78 -9.50 1.20 -1.92
C ALA A 78 -10.50 0.15 -1.41
N LYS A 79 -11.70 0.56 -0.98
CA LYS A 79 -12.76 -0.37 -0.56
C LYS A 79 -13.22 -1.29 -1.69
N VAL A 80 -13.35 -0.77 -2.92
CA VAL A 80 -13.72 -1.59 -4.09
C VAL A 80 -12.62 -2.61 -4.38
N ARG A 81 -11.36 -2.19 -4.35
CA ARG A 81 -10.21 -3.10 -4.56
C ARG A 81 -10.17 -4.20 -3.52
N MET A 82 -10.35 -3.88 -2.24
CA MET A 82 -10.43 -4.89 -1.17
C MET A 82 -11.53 -5.90 -1.43
N LYS A 83 -12.76 -5.46 -1.73
CA LYS A 83 -13.87 -6.36 -2.05
C LYS A 83 -13.59 -7.25 -3.25
N THR A 84 -12.99 -6.68 -4.31
CA THR A 84 -12.62 -7.45 -5.50
C THR A 84 -11.56 -8.51 -5.17
N THR A 85 -10.54 -8.15 -4.37
CA THR A 85 -9.54 -9.10 -3.90
C THR A 85 -10.16 -10.22 -3.06
N ASP A 86 -11.05 -9.90 -2.12
CA ASP A 86 -11.75 -10.89 -1.31
C ASP A 86 -12.58 -11.86 -2.17
N ASN A 87 -13.30 -11.34 -3.17
CA ASN A 87 -14.07 -12.16 -4.12
C ASN A 87 -13.17 -13.10 -4.93
N ILE A 88 -12.02 -12.60 -5.42
CA ILE A 88 -11.05 -13.42 -6.17
C ILE A 88 -10.50 -14.53 -5.29
N ILE A 89 -10.17 -14.23 -4.03
CA ILE A 89 -9.68 -15.23 -3.07
C ILE A 89 -10.76 -16.29 -2.80
N GLN A 90 -12.01 -15.88 -2.59
CA GLN A 90 -13.12 -16.82 -2.37
C GLN A 90 -13.35 -17.72 -3.59
N GLN A 91 -13.37 -17.16 -4.79
CA GLN A 91 -13.51 -17.94 -6.02
C GLN A 91 -12.33 -18.91 -6.21
N SER A 92 -11.10 -18.46 -5.96
CA SER A 92 -9.92 -19.32 -6.01
C SER A 92 -10.02 -20.49 -5.04
N ASN A 93 -10.45 -20.25 -3.80
CA ASN A 93 -10.63 -21.30 -2.80
C ASN A 93 -11.72 -22.31 -3.21
N GLN A 94 -12.83 -21.83 -3.79
CA GLN A 94 -13.87 -22.72 -4.33
C GLN A 94 -13.33 -23.59 -5.47
N THR A 95 -12.59 -23.02 -6.42
CA THR A 95 -11.98 -23.79 -7.52
C THR A 95 -10.97 -24.82 -7.01
N GLN A 96 -10.12 -24.46 -6.05
CA GLN A 96 -9.18 -25.40 -5.43
C GLN A 96 -9.91 -26.55 -4.72
N THR A 97 -11.00 -26.25 -4.03
CA THR A 97 -11.83 -27.26 -3.35
C THR A 97 -12.51 -28.20 -4.35
N ILE A 98 -13.03 -27.67 -5.46
CA ILE A 98 -13.64 -28.47 -6.53
C ILE A 98 -12.61 -29.41 -7.17
N ASN A 99 -11.42 -28.91 -7.51
CA ASN A 99 -10.36 -29.72 -8.10
C ASN A 99 -9.91 -30.84 -7.15
N ALA A 100 -9.82 -30.56 -5.84
CA ALA A 100 -9.48 -31.56 -4.83
C ALA A 100 -10.56 -32.65 -4.65
N ILE A 101 -11.84 -32.32 -4.83
CA ILE A 101 -12.95 -33.29 -4.77
C ILE A 101 -13.02 -34.14 -6.05
N GLN A 102 -12.71 -33.55 -7.21
CA GLN A 102 -12.80 -34.22 -8.51
C GLN A 102 -11.55 -35.06 -8.88
N GLY A 103 -10.47 -34.97 -8.10
CA GLY A 103 -9.31 -35.86 -8.21
C GLY A 103 -8.43 -35.65 -9.45
N PHE A 104 -8.33 -34.40 -9.92
CA PHE A 104 -7.27 -34.00 -10.88
C PHE A 104 -5.94 -33.74 -10.17
#